data_AF-X1LAQ1-F1
#
_entry.id   AF-X1LAQ1-F1
#
_cell.length_a   1.000
_cell.length_b   1.000
_cell.length_c   1.000
_cell.angle_alpha   90.00
_cell.angle_beta   90.00
_cell.angle_gamma   90.00
#
_symmetry.space_group_name_H-M   'P 1'
#
loop_
_entity.id
_entity.type
_entity.pdbx_description
1 polymer ?
#
loop_
_entity_poly.entity_id
_entity_poly.type
_entity_poly.pdbx_seq_one_letter_code
_entity_poly.pdbx_strand_id
1 'polypeptide(L)'
;MLDHMAKRFNYDSIEEFSNVANQTEKTIKLSAKCGVFRESDVVHQQQKGTPKEVLAASLYRASADSFKNILSNGIIPEGKIVLIGGLSLSKAFVKHLINVCKISSERVIIPKQGLHIGAIGAAIYGQQVYLNNIIKKLEQKSTKPFNYESQGPLILKKSKIMKPKEDWPYGAD
;
A
#
# COMPACT_ATOMS: atom_id res chain seq x y z
N MET A 1 -6.28 -5.93 7.96
CA MET A 1 -5.84 -5.55 9.32
C MET A 1 -6.48 -4.26 9.79
N LEU A 2 -6.31 -3.13 9.08
CA LEU A 2 -6.89 -1.84 9.51
C LEU A 2 -8.43 -1.91 9.61
N ASP A 3 -9.12 -2.54 8.67
CA ASP A 3 -10.58 -2.78 8.75
C ASP A 3 -10.98 -3.63 9.95
N HIS A 4 -10.17 -4.63 10.29
CA HIS A 4 -10.39 -5.47 11.47
C HIS A 4 -10.27 -4.63 12.76
N MET A 5 -9.28 -3.75 12.83
CA MET A 5 -9.06 -2.87 13.98
C MET A 5 -10.11 -1.77 14.11
N ALA A 6 -10.58 -1.21 12.99
CA ALA A 6 -11.69 -0.27 12.98
C ALA A 6 -12.93 -0.87 13.68
N LYS A 7 -13.31 -2.08 13.27
CA LYS A 7 -14.43 -2.81 13.89
C LYS A 7 -14.18 -3.12 15.36
N ARG A 8 -12.99 -3.61 15.71
CA ARG A 8 -12.63 -3.93 17.12
C ARG A 8 -12.71 -2.72 18.03
N PHE A 9 -12.38 -1.53 17.53
CA PHE A 9 -12.43 -0.30 18.31
C PHE A 9 -13.81 0.36 18.33
N ASN A 10 -14.80 -0.27 17.70
CA ASN A 10 -16.18 0.21 17.50
C ASN A 10 -16.24 1.51 16.70
N TYR A 11 -15.55 1.55 15.56
CA TYR A 11 -15.78 2.57 14.53
C TYR A 11 -16.66 2.01 13.42
N ASP A 12 -17.56 2.84 12.90
CA ASP A 12 -18.56 2.43 11.92
C ASP A 12 -17.96 2.18 10.54
N SER A 13 -16.82 2.83 10.26
CA SER A 13 -16.13 2.70 8.98
C SER A 13 -14.61 2.83 9.09
N ILE A 14 -13.92 2.32 8.07
CA ILE A 14 -12.48 2.52 7.90
C ILE A 14 -12.13 4.01 7.70
N GLU A 15 -13.05 4.79 7.13
CA GLU A 15 -12.90 6.22 6.93
C GLU A 15 -12.92 6.98 8.26
N GLU A 16 -13.88 6.67 9.13
CA GLU A 16 -13.94 7.22 10.49
C GLU A 16 -12.67 6.86 11.27
N PHE A 17 -12.25 5.59 11.21
CA PHE A 17 -11.01 5.15 11.83
C PHE A 17 -9.78 5.92 11.31
N SER A 18 -9.72 6.18 9.99
CA SER A 18 -8.70 7.04 9.39
C SER A 18 -8.80 8.49 9.88
N ASN A 19 -10.00 9.04 10.04
CA ASN A 19 -10.17 10.43 10.48
C ASN A 19 -9.71 10.61 11.93
N VAL A 20 -10.09 9.70 12.83
CA VAL A 20 -9.64 9.70 14.23
C VAL A 20 -8.12 9.56 14.32
N ALA A 21 -7.53 8.63 13.56
CA ALA A 21 -6.07 8.50 13.50
C ALA A 21 -5.38 9.78 13.01
N ASN A 22 -6.03 10.55 12.14
CA ASN A 22 -5.45 11.78 11.57
C ASN A 22 -5.54 13.00 12.52
N GLN A 23 -6.31 12.92 13.61
CA GLN A 23 -6.48 14.00 14.59
C GLN A 23 -5.32 14.13 15.58
N THR A 24 -4.41 13.16 15.62
CA THR A 24 -3.26 13.16 16.55
C THR A 24 -1.94 13.01 15.80
N GLU A 25 -0.89 13.64 16.33
CA GLU A 25 0.50 13.39 15.92
C GLU A 25 1.18 12.32 16.79
N LYS A 26 0.58 11.98 17.94
CA LYS A 26 1.16 11.01 18.87
C LYS A 26 1.02 9.61 18.30
N THR A 27 2.14 8.93 18.19
CA THR A 27 2.21 7.50 17.83
C THR A 27 3.12 6.77 18.79
N ILE A 28 2.82 5.49 19.03
CA ILE A 28 3.68 4.54 19.72
C ILE A 28 4.27 3.55 18.73
N LYS A 29 5.41 2.95 19.11
CA LYS A 29 6.04 1.91 18.31
C LYS A 29 5.32 0.58 18.53
N LEU A 30 4.83 -0.02 17.45
CA LEU A 30 4.34 -1.41 17.45
C LEU A 30 5.49 -2.31 17.00
N SER A 31 5.85 -3.31 17.81
CA SER A 31 7.01 -4.19 17.61
C SER A 31 6.85 -5.13 16.43
N ALA A 32 5.61 -5.58 16.18
CA ALA A 32 5.35 -6.60 15.17
C ALA A 32 5.07 -6.07 13.77
N LYS A 33 5.68 -6.72 12.77
CA LYS A 33 5.35 -6.53 11.33
C LYS A 33 4.11 -7.33 10.91
N CYS A 34 3.95 -8.55 11.44
CA CYS A 34 2.81 -9.41 11.19
C CYS A 34 1.54 -8.84 11.84
N GLY A 35 0.41 -8.87 11.14
CA GLY A 35 -0.84 -8.29 11.62
C GLY A 35 -1.37 -8.91 12.92
N VAL A 36 -1.21 -10.22 13.10
CA VAL A 36 -1.67 -10.93 14.30
C VAL A 36 -0.90 -10.49 15.54
N PHE A 37 0.44 -10.48 15.47
CA PHE A 37 1.26 -10.00 16.57
C PHE A 37 1.10 -8.49 16.80
N ARG A 38 0.83 -7.72 15.75
CA ARG A 38 0.54 -6.28 15.87
C ARG A 38 -0.76 -6.03 16.62
N GLU A 39 -1.76 -6.89 16.44
CA GLU A 39 -2.98 -6.85 17.26
C GLU A 39 -2.69 -7.15 18.73
N SER A 40 -1.84 -8.14 19.03
CA SER A 40 -1.40 -8.40 20.41
C SER A 40 -0.71 -7.19 21.05
N ASP A 41 0.17 -6.50 20.31
CA ASP A 41 0.82 -5.26 20.76
C ASP A 41 -0.22 -4.17 21.08
N VAL A 42 -1.23 -4.02 20.21
CA VAL A 42 -2.32 -3.05 20.41
C VAL A 42 -3.13 -3.38 21.66
N VAL A 43 -3.48 -4.65 21.89
CA VAL A 43 -4.22 -5.08 23.08
C VAL A 43 -3.44 -4.77 24.35
N HIS A 44 -2.13 -5.05 24.37
CA HIS A 44 -1.26 -4.71 25.50
C HIS A 44 -1.24 -3.20 25.79
N GLN A 45 -1.13 -2.38 24.75
CA GLN A 45 -1.10 -0.93 24.88
C GLN A 45 -2.46 -0.36 25.29
N GLN A 46 -3.55 -0.99 24.86
CA GLN A 46 -4.90 -0.66 25.31
C GLN A 46 -5.09 -0.95 26.79
N GLN A 47 -4.59 -2.08 27.31
CA GLN A 47 -4.61 -2.42 28.73
C GLN A 47 -3.82 -1.43 29.59
N LYS A 48 -2.78 -0.82 29.03
CA LYS A 48 -2.02 0.28 29.66
C LYS A 48 -2.73 1.64 29.62
N GLY A 49 -3.93 1.72 29.06
CA GLY A 49 -4.70 2.96 28.95
C GLY A 49 -4.27 3.87 27.80
N THR A 50 -3.59 3.36 26.78
CA THR A 50 -3.25 4.17 25.60
C THR A 50 -4.54 4.61 24.88
N PRO A 51 -4.71 5.92 24.58
CA PRO A 51 -5.91 6.39 23.90
C PRO A 51 -6.11 5.74 22.53
N LYS A 52 -7.38 5.52 22.15
CA LYS A 52 -7.74 4.81 20.91
C LYS A 52 -7.22 5.53 19.66
N GLU A 53 -7.24 6.85 19.65
CA GLU A 53 -6.74 7.68 18.57
C GLU A 53 -5.22 7.54 18.38
N VAL A 54 -4.47 7.38 19.48
CA VAL A 54 -3.02 7.11 19.44
C VAL A 54 -2.77 5.69 18.91
N LEU A 55 -3.56 4.71 19.33
CA LEU A 55 -3.47 3.34 18.80
C LEU A 55 -3.80 3.29 17.30
N ALA A 56 -4.84 4.01 16.88
CA ALA A 56 -5.23 4.13 15.48
C ALA A 56 -4.10 4.76 14.63
N ALA A 57 -3.58 5.91 15.04
CA ALA A 57 -2.44 6.56 14.38
C ALA A 57 -1.21 5.65 14.31
N SER A 58 -0.92 4.92 15.39
CA SER A 58 0.19 3.96 15.46
C SER A 58 0.02 2.78 14.49
N LEU A 59 -1.20 2.29 14.31
CA LEU A 59 -1.52 1.25 13.34
C LEU A 59 -1.31 1.72 11.89
N TYR A 60 -1.74 2.94 11.57
CA TYR A 60 -1.49 3.54 10.25
C TYR A 60 0.00 3.79 10.01
N ARG A 61 0.72 4.35 10.99
CA ARG A 61 2.18 4.51 10.93
C ARG A 61 2.91 3.20 10.73
N ALA A 62 2.59 2.17 11.52
CA ALA A 62 3.22 0.86 11.39
C ALA A 62 2.89 0.18 10.05
N SER A 63 1.74 0.51 9.44
CA SER A 63 1.39 0.05 8.10
C SER A 63 2.20 0.78 7.02
N ALA A 64 2.44 2.09 7.19
CA ALA A 64 3.34 2.86 6.33
C ALA A 64 4.79 2.37 6.44
N ASP A 65 5.28 2.06 7.64
CA ASP A 65 6.61 1.45 7.86
C ASP A 65 6.74 0.10 7.14
N SER A 66 5.72 -0.76 7.23
CA SER A 66 5.69 -2.02 6.49
C SER A 66 5.73 -1.77 4.98
N PHE A 67 4.95 -0.80 4.48
CA PHE A 67 4.91 -0.45 3.06
C PHE A 67 6.27 0.06 2.56
N LYS A 68 6.93 0.95 3.31
CA LYS A 68 8.28 1.44 2.98
C LYS A 68 9.29 0.31 2.82
N ASN A 69 9.24 -0.69 3.70
CA ASN A 69 10.16 -1.83 3.62
C ASN A 69 9.92 -2.70 2.37
N ILE A 70 8.66 -2.82 1.92
CA ILE A 70 8.29 -3.56 0.70
C ILE A 70 8.66 -2.75 -0.55
N LEU A 71 8.53 -1.42 -0.49
CA LEU A 71 8.82 -0.53 -1.61
C LEU A 71 10.31 -0.56 -1.95
N SER A 72 10.69 -1.31 -2.99
CA SER A 72 12.05 -1.34 -3.56
C SER A 72 13.15 -1.49 -2.51
N ASN A 73 12.96 -2.34 -1.50
CA ASN A 73 13.88 -2.51 -0.37
C ASN A 73 14.20 -1.20 0.40
N GLY A 74 13.23 -0.29 0.49
CA GLY A 74 13.37 1.01 1.16
C GLY A 74 13.79 2.16 0.24
N ILE A 75 14.01 1.91 -1.06
CA ILE A 75 14.36 2.96 -2.04
C ILE A 75 13.08 3.70 -2.45
N ILE A 76 13.06 5.00 -2.20
CA ILE A 76 11.95 5.88 -2.58
C ILE A 76 12.17 6.36 -4.02
N PRO A 77 11.18 6.17 -4.92
CA PRO A 77 11.28 6.66 -6.31
C PRO A 77 11.54 8.15 -6.39
N GLU A 78 12.29 8.59 -7.40
CA GLU A 78 12.43 10.00 -7.76
C GLU A 78 11.21 10.50 -8.58
N GLY A 79 10.99 11.82 -8.60
CA GLY A 79 9.91 12.44 -9.38
C GLY A 79 8.51 12.35 -8.74
N LYS A 80 7.47 12.49 -9.57
CA LYS A 80 6.06 12.43 -9.16
C LYS A 80 5.66 11.01 -8.77
N ILE A 81 4.97 10.87 -7.64
CA ILE A 81 4.51 9.61 -7.08
C ILE A 81 2.99 9.58 -7.15
N VAL A 82 2.44 8.59 -7.86
CA VAL A 82 0.99 8.39 -7.92
C VAL A 82 0.60 7.30 -6.92
N LEU A 83 -0.23 7.63 -5.93
CA LEU A 83 -0.77 6.66 -4.97
C LEU A 83 -2.16 6.22 -5.43
N ILE A 84 -2.36 4.91 -5.52
CA ILE A 84 -3.61 4.29 -6.01
C ILE A 84 -4.09 3.18 -5.04
N GLY A 85 -5.31 2.70 -5.25
CA GLY A 85 -5.93 1.67 -4.40
C GLY A 85 -6.56 2.22 -3.12
N GLY A 86 -7.18 1.36 -2.32
CA GLY A 86 -8.01 1.79 -1.18
C GLY A 86 -7.28 2.61 -0.12
N LEU A 87 -6.02 2.27 0.18
CA LEU A 87 -5.22 3.01 1.17
C LEU A 87 -4.87 4.44 0.72
N SER A 88 -4.91 4.74 -0.58
CA SER A 88 -4.73 6.11 -1.07
C SER A 88 -5.85 7.07 -0.65
N LEU A 89 -7.01 6.53 -0.27
CA LEU A 89 -8.15 7.32 0.22
C LEU A 89 -8.02 7.65 1.72
N SER A 90 -7.20 6.90 2.46
CA SER A 90 -6.96 7.15 3.88
C SER A 90 -5.98 8.30 4.08
N LYS A 91 -6.48 9.44 4.57
CA LYS A 91 -5.66 10.60 4.92
C LYS A 91 -4.58 10.26 5.95
N ALA A 92 -4.91 9.43 6.94
CA ALA A 92 -3.95 8.99 7.96
C ALA A 92 -2.82 8.14 7.34
N PHE A 93 -3.15 7.18 6.48
CA PHE A 93 -2.15 6.37 5.80
C PHE A 93 -1.24 7.23 4.93
N VAL A 94 -1.81 8.09 4.09
CA VAL A 94 -1.05 8.98 3.20
C VAL A 94 -0.11 9.89 4.00
N LYS A 95 -0.60 10.53 5.06
CA LYS A 95 0.20 11.37 5.97
C LYS A 95 1.39 10.58 6.53
N HIS A 96 1.13 9.41 7.10
CA HIS A 96 2.20 8.60 7.69
C HIS A 96 3.17 8.06 6.65
N LEU A 97 2.71 7.67 5.46
CA LEU A 97 3.56 7.21 4.36
C LEU A 97 4.51 8.31 3.91
N ILE A 98 4.00 9.52 3.68
CA ILE A 98 4.80 10.70 3.34
C ILE A 98 5.87 10.94 4.40
N ASN A 99 5.48 10.93 5.68
CA ASN A 99 6.39 11.18 6.80
C ASN A 99 7.48 10.09 6.95
N VAL A 100 7.10 8.82 6.87
CA VAL A 100 8.00 7.67 7.04
C VAL A 100 8.98 7.53 5.87
N CYS A 101 8.51 7.82 4.67
CA CYS A 101 9.32 7.79 3.46
C CYS A 101 10.08 9.10 3.20
N LYS A 102 9.84 10.16 3.99
CA LYS A 102 10.41 11.50 3.78
C LYS A 102 10.16 12.02 2.36
N ILE A 103 8.95 11.78 1.86
CA ILE A 103 8.48 12.27 0.56
C ILE A 103 7.92 13.67 0.79
N SER A 104 8.14 14.62 -0.13
CA SER A 104 7.44 15.89 -0.05
C SER A 104 6.05 15.79 -0.67
N SER A 105 5.07 16.43 -0.03
CA SER A 105 3.64 16.24 -0.35
C SER A 105 3.28 16.70 -1.76
N GLU A 106 3.98 17.71 -2.31
CA GLU A 106 3.82 18.20 -3.67
C GLU A 106 4.19 17.17 -4.75
N ARG A 107 4.96 16.15 -4.41
CA ARG A 107 5.30 15.04 -5.31
C ARG A 107 4.20 13.98 -5.35
N VAL A 108 3.30 13.95 -4.38
CA VAL A 108 2.28 12.91 -4.24
C VAL A 108 1.00 13.33 -4.96
N ILE A 109 0.54 12.49 -5.88
CA ILE A 109 -0.67 12.67 -6.65
C ILE A 109 -1.63 11.53 -6.33
N ILE A 110 -2.83 11.89 -5.88
CA ILE A 110 -3.92 10.94 -5.62
C ILE A 110 -5.02 11.22 -6.65
N PRO A 111 -5.16 10.40 -7.70
CA PRO A 111 -6.17 10.61 -8.72
C PRO A 111 -7.57 10.34 -8.16
N LYS A 112 -8.58 11.11 -8.61
CA LYS A 112 -9.98 10.96 -8.17
C LYS A 112 -10.49 9.52 -8.33
N GLN A 113 -10.12 8.86 -9.42
CA GLN A 113 -10.50 7.47 -9.73
C GLN A 113 -9.42 6.45 -9.29
N GLY A 114 -8.57 6.79 -8.32
CA GLY A 114 -7.45 5.95 -7.89
C GLY A 114 -7.84 4.54 -7.42
N LEU A 115 -9.06 4.37 -6.91
CA LEU A 115 -9.60 3.05 -6.55
C LEU A 115 -9.93 2.18 -7.77
N HIS A 116 -10.33 2.79 -8.88
CA HIS A 116 -10.85 2.10 -10.07
C HIS A 116 -9.82 2.05 -11.21
N ILE A 117 -8.62 2.58 -11.02
CA ILE A 117 -7.62 2.71 -12.09
C ILE A 117 -7.24 1.35 -12.71
N GLY A 118 -7.24 0.28 -11.92
CA GLY A 118 -7.00 -1.08 -12.41
C GLY A 118 -8.12 -1.57 -13.34
N ALA A 119 -9.38 -1.31 -12.99
CA ALA A 119 -10.54 -1.66 -13.82
C ALA A 119 -10.60 -0.81 -15.09
N ILE A 120 -10.29 0.48 -14.99
CA ILE A 120 -10.18 1.39 -16.14
C ILE A 120 -9.10 0.90 -17.09
N GLY A 121 -7.91 0.54 -16.58
CA GLY A 121 -6.84 -0.04 -17.38
C GLY A 121 -7.28 -1.33 -18.07
N ALA A 122 -7.93 -2.24 -17.34
CA ALA A 122 -8.46 -3.47 -17.92
C ALA A 122 -9.50 -3.20 -19.03
N ALA A 123 -10.38 -2.22 -18.86
CA ALA A 123 -11.35 -1.85 -19.89
C ALA A 123 -10.69 -1.22 -21.13
N ILE A 124 -9.66 -0.39 -20.97
CA ILE A 124 -8.90 0.20 -22.08
C ILE A 124 -8.16 -0.88 -22.87
N TYR A 125 -7.51 -1.82 -22.18
CA TYR A 125 -6.78 -2.92 -22.83
C TYR A 125 -7.71 -4.00 -23.39
N GLY A 126 -8.89 -4.15 -22.81
CA GLY A 126 -9.94 -5.07 -23.24
C GLY A 126 -10.67 -4.56 -24.49
N GLN A 127 -9.96 -4.42 -25.62
CA GLN A 127 -10.62 -4.31 -26.92
C GLN A 127 -11.46 -5.59 -27.15
N GLN A 128 -12.77 -5.49 -26.96
CA GLN A 128 -13.80 -6.52 -27.15
C GLN A 128 -13.48 -7.90 -26.53
N VAL A 129 -13.84 -8.04 -25.27
CA VAL A 129 -13.81 -9.33 -24.59
C VAL A 129 -15.00 -10.19 -25.04
N TYR A 130 -14.77 -11.17 -25.92
CA TYR A 130 -15.77 -12.17 -26.27
C TYR A 130 -15.89 -13.21 -25.14
N LEU A 131 -16.90 -13.06 -24.28
CA LEU A 131 -17.18 -13.94 -23.14
C LEU A 131 -17.18 -15.43 -23.52
N ASN A 132 -17.79 -15.79 -24.66
CA ASN A 132 -17.81 -17.17 -25.15
C ASN A 132 -16.41 -17.74 -25.41
N ASN A 133 -15.47 -16.91 -25.89
CA ASN A 133 -14.09 -17.34 -26.10
C ASN A 133 -13.35 -17.51 -24.77
N ILE A 134 -13.68 -16.72 -23.75
CA ILE A 134 -13.12 -16.90 -22.40
C ILE A 134 -13.66 -18.17 -21.75
N ILE A 135 -14.97 -18.41 -21.80
CA ILE A 135 -15.61 -19.61 -21.25
C ILE A 135 -15.00 -20.86 -21.89
N LYS A 136 -14.91 -20.89 -23.22
CA LYS A 136 -14.28 -22.00 -23.95
C LYS A 136 -12.81 -22.20 -23.57
N LYS A 137 -12.05 -21.11 -23.35
CA LYS A 137 -10.67 -21.18 -22.84
C LYS A 137 -10.62 -21.70 -21.39
N LEU A 138 -11.56 -21.33 -20.52
CA LEU A 138 -11.60 -21.78 -19.12
C LEU A 138 -11.94 -23.27 -19.03
N GLU A 139 -12.91 -23.74 -19.81
CA GLU A 139 -13.29 -25.17 -19.88
C GLU A 139 -12.14 -26.03 -20.43
N GLN A 140 -11.46 -25.56 -21.48
CA GLN A 140 -10.25 -26.21 -22.00
C GLN A 140 -9.10 -26.19 -20.98
N LYS A 141 -8.99 -25.14 -20.16
CA LYS A 141 -7.98 -25.01 -19.10
C LYS A 141 -8.28 -25.86 -17.86
N SER A 142 -9.55 -26.17 -17.59
CA SER A 142 -9.93 -27.07 -16.49
C SER A 142 -9.55 -28.52 -16.76
N THR A 143 -9.28 -28.88 -18.01
CA THR A 143 -9.04 -30.26 -18.45
C THR A 143 -7.58 -30.55 -18.84
N LYS A 144 -6.72 -29.53 -18.94
CA LYS A 144 -5.28 -29.69 -19.21
C LYS A 144 -4.43 -28.74 -18.33
N PRO A 145 -3.31 -29.20 -17.74
CA PRO A 145 -2.38 -28.32 -17.03
C PRO A 145 -1.84 -27.26 -17.99
N PHE A 146 -1.84 -26.00 -17.56
CA PHE A 146 -1.36 -24.87 -18.36
C PHE A 146 0.12 -24.63 -18.12
N ASN A 147 0.90 -24.52 -19.19
CA ASN A 147 2.20 -23.85 -19.14
C ASN A 147 1.96 -22.36 -19.30
N TYR A 148 2.20 -21.60 -18.22
CA TYR A 148 2.19 -20.14 -18.29
C TYR A 148 3.41 -19.71 -19.11
N GLU A 149 3.18 -19.17 -20.30
CA GLU A 149 4.19 -18.32 -20.92
C GLU A 149 4.34 -17.10 -20.01
N SER A 150 5.32 -17.19 -19.13
CA SER A 150 5.78 -16.06 -18.35
C SER A 150 6.19 -14.99 -19.36
N GLN A 151 5.32 -14.01 -19.54
CA GLN A 151 5.75 -12.68 -19.96
C GLN A 151 6.74 -12.31 -18.87
N GLY A 152 8.04 -12.46 -19.14
CA GLY A 152 9.10 -12.30 -18.14
C GLY A 152 8.88 -11.05 -17.28
N PRO A 153 9.54 -10.95 -16.11
CA PRO A 153 9.26 -9.92 -15.12
C PRO A 153 9.09 -8.55 -15.77
N LEU A 154 8.10 -7.77 -15.35
CA LEU A 154 7.77 -6.48 -15.96
C LEU A 154 9.04 -5.59 -16.09
N ILE A 155 9.68 -5.61 -17.26
CA ILE A 155 10.92 -4.87 -17.49
C ILE A 155 10.50 -3.46 -17.85
N LEU A 156 10.50 -2.57 -16.86
CA LEU A 156 10.35 -1.15 -17.09
C LEU A 156 11.55 -0.65 -17.90
N LYS A 157 11.47 -0.67 -19.24
CA LYS A 157 12.57 -0.27 -20.15
C LYS A 157 13.12 1.16 -19.88
N LYS A 158 12.36 2.01 -19.19
CA LYS A 158 12.76 3.36 -18.76
C LYS A 158 13.01 3.50 -17.25
N SER A 159 12.78 2.46 -16.45
CA SER A 159 13.10 2.53 -15.04
C SER A 159 14.59 2.29 -14.87
N LYS A 160 15.34 3.38 -14.73
CA LYS A 160 16.71 3.31 -14.24
C LYS A 160 16.63 2.91 -12.77
N ILE A 161 17.00 1.67 -12.47
CA ILE A 161 17.29 1.28 -11.08
C ILE A 161 18.47 2.17 -10.66
N MET A 162 18.26 3.04 -9.68
CA MET A 162 19.36 3.82 -9.11
C MET A 162 20.36 2.83 -8.53
N LYS A 163 21.58 2.83 -9.05
CA LYS A 163 22.66 2.03 -8.47
C LYS A 163 23.01 2.57 -7.08
N PRO A 164 23.51 1.73 -6.16
CA PRO A 164 24.05 2.16 -4.87
C PRO A 164 25.03 3.32 -5.04
N LYS A 165 25.18 4.16 -4.01
CA LYS A 165 26.00 5.39 -4.04
C LYS A 165 27.45 5.10 -4.47
N GLU A 166 27.94 3.90 -4.20
CA GLU A 166 29.29 3.41 -4.54
C GLU A 166 29.59 3.37 -6.06
N ASP A 167 28.55 3.30 -6.92
CA ASP A 167 28.68 3.11 -8.37
C ASP A 167 28.43 4.39 -9.18
N TRP A 168 28.37 5.56 -8.54
CA TRP A 168 28.11 6.82 -9.22
C TRP A 168 29.39 7.34 -9.88
N PRO A 169 29.37 7.72 -11.18
CA PRO A 169 30.58 8.06 -11.93
C PRO A 169 31.25 9.38 -11.50
N TYR A 170 30.67 10.10 -10.55
CA TYR A 170 31.28 11.26 -9.92
C TYR A 170 31.25 11.02 -8.42
N GLY A 171 32.44 10.88 -7.83
CA GLY A 171 32.60 10.88 -6.38
C GLY A 171 32.04 12.19 -5.83
N ALA A 172 30.89 12.10 -5.19
CA ALA A 172 30.27 13.19 -4.47
C ALA A 172 30.07 12.70 -3.03
N ASP A 173 30.86 13.27 -2.14
CA ASP A 173 30.71 13.15 -0.68
C ASP A 173 29.24 13.40 -0.28
#